data_AF-A0A7W8LJF1-F1
#
_entry.id   AF-A0A7W8LJF1-F1
#
_cell.length_a   1.000
_cell.length_b   1.000
_cell.length_c   1.000
_cell.angle_alpha   90.00
_cell.angle_beta   90.00
_cell.angle_gamma   90.00
#
_symmetry.space_group_name_H-M   'P 1'
#
loop_
_entity.id
_entity.type
_entity.pdbx_description
1 polymer ?
#
loop_
_entity_poly.entity_id
_entity_poly.type
_entity_poly.pdbx_seq_one_letter_code
_entity_poly.pdbx_strand_id
1 'polypeptide(L)'
;MENEDPILRYYEAEMRYLRESGKEFAKAHPDRARMLNLDRVGERDPYVERLHEGFAFLTGRLQEKLDDELPELTEGLVSLLWPHYLRMMPSLSVVELIPLAETLQKTENVPAGVPVRSASIAVPPAAGAEGTTPRTVQCLYRTTQEVTLQPLRLTHAGPTVRHDGRSVIRLGFYLDQSARREATDLSRVRLYLNADLPTAFAMHLALTRQVDSVAWRIPEVRDGEVLPLAGVTIEPAGFSTEERLWPKAEASFSGYQMLLEYFAFREKFLFVDLCGLDVTKLPASTTRFDLEIVLKRAYPSDQRFSAENVRLFCTPVINLFELDAAPIVIDHHETEYRVVPAGHQGEHVETYSVDAIESFDHVTAERYEYVPFATFRHRGGMLRHEAPERYFHTRVRPGVTGLHETWVILGGHAWETMEDLPEESVSLRVTGTNGMLPRKGLREASIDELAASTPNVAGVRNLVAPTLPLYPPTGDRFQWRVLSHLAPNFLSMMDAEVLRGALALYDWTNDELNRRRLAGILHVSEELLEEVSGGSVERGVLIEVTLDSHAFAGEGDVMLFGELLHRFFGLYAEINLFTKLAIVSLPSQTRTDWPRSKAQRAPL
;
A
#
# COMPACT_ATOMS: atom_id res chain seq x y z
N MET A 1 25.45 7.86 -6.06
CA MET A 1 25.69 9.15 -5.41
C MET A 1 26.00 8.83 -3.97
N GLU A 2 27.21 9.14 -3.54
CA GLU A 2 27.63 8.95 -2.15
C GLU A 2 26.66 9.70 -1.23
N ASN A 3 26.20 9.03 -0.17
CA ASN A 3 25.51 9.67 0.95
C ASN A 3 26.50 10.62 1.61
N GLU A 4 26.63 11.85 1.12
CA GLU A 4 27.19 12.93 1.91
C GLU A 4 26.24 13.18 3.07
N ASP A 5 26.75 13.03 4.30
CA ASP A 5 26.01 13.36 5.51
C ASP A 5 25.64 14.86 5.44
N PRO A 6 24.35 15.23 5.36
CA PRO A 6 23.92 16.63 5.19
C PRO A 6 24.47 17.52 6.30
N ILE A 7 24.61 17.00 7.51
CA ILE A 7 25.16 17.70 8.67
C ILE A 7 26.60 18.14 8.41
N LEU A 8 27.40 17.33 7.73
CA LEU A 8 28.79 17.66 7.41
C LEU A 8 28.88 18.90 6.51
N ARG A 9 27.98 19.01 5.52
CA ARG A 9 27.92 20.16 4.63
C ARG A 9 27.58 21.44 5.39
N TYR A 10 26.60 21.40 6.28
CA TYR A 10 26.22 22.54 7.12
C TYR A 10 27.34 22.93 8.10
N TYR A 11 27.97 21.94 8.74
CA TYR A 11 29.13 22.14 9.60
C TYR A 11 30.30 22.81 8.85
N GLU A 12 30.65 22.33 7.66
CA GLU A 12 31.73 22.90 6.86
C GLU A 12 31.41 24.33 6.39
N ALA A 13 30.14 24.59 6.04
CA ALA A 13 29.66 25.92 5.69
C ALA A 13 29.79 26.89 6.87
N GLU A 14 29.36 26.49 8.07
CA GLU A 14 29.47 27.29 9.29
C GLU A 14 30.93 27.51 9.71
N MET A 15 31.79 26.50 9.60
CA MET A 15 33.23 26.64 9.84
C MET A 15 33.89 27.61 8.86
N ARG A 16 33.47 27.60 7.58
CA ARG A 16 33.95 28.56 6.57
C ARG A 16 33.47 29.96 6.90
N TYR A 17 32.18 30.12 7.20
CA TYR A 17 31.57 31.39 7.61
C TYR A 17 32.30 31.99 8.82
N LEU A 18 32.48 31.21 9.89
CA LEU A 18 33.15 31.65 11.11
C LEU A 18 34.61 32.08 10.87
N ARG A 19 35.32 31.39 9.97
CA ARG A 19 36.69 31.76 9.55
C ARG A 19 36.72 33.05 8.72
N GLU A 20 35.77 33.22 7.80
CA GLU A 20 35.67 34.41 6.94
C GLU A 20 35.21 35.63 7.75
N SER A 21 34.13 35.52 8.51
CA SER A 21 33.64 36.57 9.41
C SER A 21 34.68 36.93 10.46
N GLY A 22 35.45 35.96 10.98
CA GLY A 22 36.57 36.24 11.88
C GLY A 22 37.66 37.11 11.23
N LYS A 23 37.98 36.87 9.94
CA LYS A 23 38.93 37.69 9.18
C LYS A 23 38.39 39.09 8.88
N GLU A 24 37.12 39.20 8.52
CA GLU A 24 36.47 40.50 8.26
C GLU A 24 36.35 41.33 9.54
N PHE A 25 35.95 40.71 10.65
CA PHE A 25 35.91 41.35 11.96
C PHE A 25 37.30 41.85 12.39
N ALA A 26 38.34 41.06 12.15
CA ALA A 26 39.71 41.47 12.45
C ALA A 26 40.17 42.69 11.64
N LYS A 27 39.77 42.77 10.36
CA LYS A 27 40.02 43.95 9.51
C LYS A 27 39.23 45.17 9.96
N ALA A 28 37.96 44.99 10.34
CA ALA A 28 37.07 46.09 10.72
C ALA A 28 37.35 46.65 12.13
N HIS A 29 37.82 45.82 13.06
CA HIS A 29 38.07 46.19 14.45
C HIS A 29 39.45 45.73 14.96
N PRO A 30 40.55 46.34 14.47
CA PRO A 30 41.91 45.88 14.75
C PRO A 30 42.28 45.88 16.24
N ASP A 31 41.75 46.82 17.04
CA ASP A 31 42.08 46.91 18.46
C ASP A 31 41.43 45.80 19.30
N ARG A 32 40.22 45.37 18.92
CA ARG A 32 39.51 44.24 19.58
C ARG A 32 40.05 42.90 19.11
N ALA A 33 40.37 42.79 17.83
CA ALA A 33 40.89 41.58 17.24
C ALA A 33 42.27 41.20 17.81
N ARG A 34 43.08 42.20 18.17
CA ARG A 34 44.33 42.05 18.93
C ARG A 34 44.12 41.50 20.33
N MET A 35 43.05 41.90 21.02
CA MET A 35 42.69 41.34 22.34
C MET A 35 42.24 39.87 22.23
N LEU A 36 41.62 39.50 21.11
CA LEU A 36 41.10 38.15 20.84
C LEU A 36 42.10 37.25 20.10
N ASN A 37 43.32 37.73 19.84
CA ASN A 37 44.36 37.03 19.06
C ASN A 37 43.91 36.56 17.66
N LEU A 38 42.94 37.25 17.03
CA LEU A 38 42.44 36.91 15.70
C LEU A 38 43.43 37.30 14.58
N ASP A 39 44.35 38.21 14.88
CA ASP A 39 45.29 38.86 13.94
C ASP A 39 46.62 38.11 13.83
N ARG A 40 46.89 37.16 14.74
CA ARG A 40 48.15 36.41 14.77
C ARG A 40 48.13 35.32 13.70
N VAL A 41 49.11 35.37 12.80
CA VAL A 41 49.40 34.30 11.84
C VAL A 41 50.19 33.21 12.57
N GLY A 42 49.53 32.13 12.99
CA GLY A 42 50.12 31.01 13.73
C GLY A 42 49.06 29.97 14.16
N GLU A 43 49.49 28.87 14.79
CA GLU A 43 48.59 27.86 15.33
C GLU A 43 47.64 28.49 16.37
N ARG A 44 46.33 28.33 16.13
CA ARG A 44 45.29 28.72 17.07
C ARG A 44 45.31 27.76 18.25
N ASP A 45 44.83 28.22 19.40
CA ASP A 45 44.66 27.34 20.56
C ASP A 45 43.72 26.17 20.19
N PRO A 46 44.17 24.91 20.27
CA PRO A 46 43.35 23.74 19.95
C PRO A 46 42.03 23.68 20.73
N TYR A 47 41.97 24.23 21.95
CA TYR A 47 40.74 24.27 22.74
C TYR A 47 39.72 25.29 22.20
N VAL A 48 40.19 26.42 21.68
CA VAL A 48 39.33 27.43 21.06
C VAL A 48 38.84 26.94 19.70
N GLU A 49 39.69 26.25 18.95
CA GLU A 49 39.28 25.62 17.69
C GLU A 49 38.20 24.55 17.93
N ARG A 50 38.39 23.66 18.92
CA ARG A 50 37.35 22.69 19.32
C ARG A 50 36.03 23.33 19.77
N LEU A 51 36.10 24.48 20.44
CA LEU A 51 34.90 25.23 20.81
C LEU A 51 34.18 25.78 19.56
N HIS A 52 34.93 26.29 18.58
CA HIS A 52 34.37 26.73 17.31
C HIS A 52 33.79 25.57 16.50
N GLU A 53 34.43 24.41 16.51
CA GLU A 53 33.90 23.19 15.89
C GLU A 53 32.57 22.79 16.56
N GLY A 54 32.50 22.80 17.89
CA GLY A 54 31.26 22.53 18.63
C GLY A 54 30.16 23.55 18.33
N PHE A 55 30.49 24.84 18.24
CA PHE A 55 29.55 25.89 17.89
C PHE A 55 29.05 25.78 16.45
N ALA A 56 29.94 25.51 15.50
CA ALA A 56 29.61 25.29 14.10
C ALA A 56 28.74 24.05 13.92
N PHE A 57 28.97 22.99 14.70
CA PHE A 57 28.11 21.80 14.70
C PHE A 57 26.70 22.11 15.20
N LEU A 58 26.57 22.82 16.33
CA LEU A 58 25.26 23.20 16.88
C LEU A 58 24.50 24.15 15.94
N THR A 59 25.19 25.16 15.40
CA THR A 59 24.59 26.12 14.47
C THR A 59 24.24 25.46 13.14
N GLY A 60 25.11 24.59 12.62
CA GLY A 60 24.86 23.81 11.41
C GLY A 60 23.61 22.94 11.53
N ARG A 61 23.42 22.29 12.68
CA ARG A 61 22.21 21.52 12.97
C ARG A 61 20.96 22.39 13.10
N LEU A 62 21.10 23.61 13.62
CA LEU A 62 20.00 24.58 13.66
C LEU A 62 19.62 25.06 12.25
N GLN A 63 20.60 25.36 11.41
CA GLN A 63 20.38 25.79 10.03
C GLN A 63 19.77 24.67 9.19
N GLU A 64 20.28 23.45 9.30
CA GLU A 64 19.67 22.26 8.69
C GLU A 64 18.19 22.15 9.06
N LYS A 65 17.86 22.29 10.36
CA LYS A 65 16.48 22.22 10.83
C LYS A 65 15.61 23.38 10.34
N LEU A 66 16.17 24.57 10.14
CA LEU A 66 15.43 25.72 9.60
C LEU A 66 15.21 25.60 8.09
N ASP A 67 16.21 25.08 7.36
CA ASP A 67 16.16 24.83 5.92
C ASP A 67 15.21 23.67 5.56
N ASP A 68 14.93 22.76 6.49
CA ASP A 68 13.94 21.68 6.33
C ASP A 68 12.48 22.19 6.18
N GLU A 69 12.24 23.51 6.09
CA GLU A 69 10.96 24.13 5.71
C GLU A 69 9.74 23.75 6.61
N LEU A 70 9.96 23.64 7.92
CA LEU A 70 8.94 23.34 8.95
C LEU A 70 8.07 22.10 8.65
N PRO A 71 8.67 20.88 8.60
CA PRO A 71 7.94 19.64 8.44
C PRO A 71 6.84 19.47 9.51
N GLU A 72 7.04 20.03 10.70
CA GLU A 72 6.05 20.07 11.78
C GLU A 72 4.67 20.59 11.33
N LEU A 73 4.64 21.60 10.44
CA LEU A 73 3.40 22.22 9.98
C LEU A 73 2.81 21.46 8.79
N THR A 74 3.63 21.07 7.83
CA THR A 74 3.19 20.36 6.63
C THR A 74 2.76 18.93 6.93
N GLU A 75 3.46 18.21 7.83
CA GLU A 75 3.05 16.89 8.32
C GLU A 75 1.68 16.94 8.99
N GLY A 76 1.43 17.96 9.82
CA GLY A 76 0.14 18.15 10.46
C GLY A 76 -1.00 18.33 9.45
N LEU A 77 -0.79 19.12 8.39
CA LEU A 77 -1.79 19.31 7.34
C LEU A 77 -1.97 18.07 6.46
N VAL A 78 -0.86 17.43 6.06
CA VAL A 78 -0.90 16.20 5.27
C VAL A 78 -1.54 15.07 6.06
N SER A 79 -1.32 14.97 7.38
CA SER A 79 -1.95 13.92 8.20
C SER A 79 -3.48 14.04 8.25
N LEU A 80 -4.00 15.28 8.21
CA LEU A 80 -5.44 15.56 8.19
C LEU A 80 -6.07 15.25 6.83
N LEU A 81 -5.38 15.57 5.74
CA LEU A 81 -5.88 15.31 4.38
C LEU A 81 -5.68 13.85 3.97
N TRP A 82 -4.51 13.31 4.31
CA TRP A 82 -4.03 12.05 3.81
C TRP A 82 -3.02 11.33 4.73
N PRO A 83 -3.51 10.72 5.83
CA PRO A 83 -2.64 10.15 6.87
C PRO A 83 -1.79 8.98 6.41
N HIS A 84 -2.21 8.27 5.36
CA HIS A 84 -1.47 7.11 4.83
C HIS A 84 -0.15 7.50 4.15
N TYR A 85 0.04 8.78 3.80
CA TYR A 85 1.26 9.28 3.18
C TYR A 85 2.40 9.53 4.15
N LEU A 86 2.11 9.53 5.45
CA LEU A 86 3.08 9.69 6.52
C LEU A 86 3.32 8.39 7.28
N ARG A 87 2.73 7.29 6.81
CA ARG A 87 2.84 5.96 7.42
C ARG A 87 3.65 5.06 6.51
N MET A 88 4.45 4.19 7.11
CA MET A 88 5.11 3.12 6.36
C MET A 88 4.08 2.16 5.76
N MET A 89 4.41 1.55 4.62
CA MET A 89 3.68 0.40 4.08
C MET A 89 4.27 -0.87 4.70
N PRO A 90 3.49 -1.66 5.45
CA PRO A 90 3.97 -2.90 6.04
C PRO A 90 4.32 -3.95 4.98
N SER A 91 4.97 -5.03 5.41
CA SER A 91 5.20 -6.19 4.56
C SER A 91 3.87 -6.81 4.09
N LEU A 92 3.83 -7.18 2.82
CA LEU A 92 2.67 -7.74 2.11
C LEU A 92 3.05 -9.07 1.47
N SER A 93 2.07 -9.95 1.30
CA SER A 93 2.22 -11.23 0.59
C SER A 93 0.85 -11.70 0.07
N VAL A 94 0.82 -12.77 -0.71
CA VAL A 94 -0.41 -13.49 -1.09
C VAL A 94 -0.31 -14.90 -0.54
N VAL A 95 -1.35 -15.33 0.17
CA VAL A 95 -1.46 -16.69 0.69
C VAL A 95 -2.69 -17.39 0.13
N GLU A 96 -2.60 -18.72 0.07
CA GLU A 96 -3.70 -19.62 -0.23
C GLU A 96 -4.23 -20.25 1.06
N LEU A 97 -5.54 -20.17 1.27
CA LEU A 97 -6.23 -20.89 2.33
C LEU A 97 -6.58 -22.29 1.82
N ILE A 98 -6.02 -23.33 2.45
CA ILE A 98 -6.25 -24.71 2.02
C ILE A 98 -7.55 -25.20 2.67
N PRO A 99 -8.64 -25.46 1.90
CA PRO A 99 -9.89 -25.92 2.49
C PRO A 99 -9.78 -27.36 3.01
N LEU A 100 -10.49 -27.66 4.10
CA LEU A 100 -10.72 -29.02 4.57
C LEU A 100 -11.73 -29.72 3.65
N ALA A 101 -11.22 -30.31 2.58
CA ALA A 101 -12.05 -30.75 1.48
C ALA A 101 -13.00 -31.93 1.81
N GLU A 102 -12.74 -32.68 2.87
CA GLU A 102 -13.66 -33.73 3.35
C GLU A 102 -14.88 -33.16 4.08
N THR A 103 -14.76 -31.98 4.69
CA THR A 103 -15.82 -31.35 5.50
C THR A 103 -16.54 -30.20 4.80
N LEU A 104 -15.91 -29.58 3.80
CA LEU A 104 -16.51 -28.48 3.05
C LEU A 104 -17.62 -29.01 2.13
N GLN A 105 -18.87 -28.93 2.60
CA GLN A 105 -20.05 -29.39 1.86
C GLN A 105 -20.83 -28.27 1.17
N LYS A 106 -20.54 -27.01 1.49
CA LYS A 106 -21.26 -25.81 1.01
C LYS A 106 -20.28 -24.67 0.80
N THR A 107 -20.72 -23.61 0.14
CA THR A 107 -19.95 -22.36 0.09
C THR A 107 -19.87 -21.74 1.48
N GLU A 108 -18.66 -21.35 1.90
CA GLU A 108 -18.41 -20.69 3.18
C GLU A 108 -17.49 -19.49 3.00
N ASN A 109 -17.78 -18.42 3.73
CA ASN A 109 -16.99 -17.20 3.69
C ASN A 109 -16.08 -17.13 4.92
N VAL A 110 -14.78 -17.08 4.66
CA VAL A 110 -13.76 -16.78 5.66
C VAL A 110 -13.61 -15.26 5.73
N PRO A 111 -13.89 -14.62 6.88
CA PRO A 111 -13.84 -13.17 6.99
C PRO A 111 -12.41 -12.64 6.76
N ALA A 112 -12.31 -11.35 6.44
CA ALA A 112 -11.03 -10.65 6.48
C ALA A 112 -10.48 -10.60 7.92
N GLY A 113 -9.17 -10.39 8.06
CA GLY A 113 -8.49 -10.25 9.34
C GLY A 113 -8.04 -11.57 9.98
N VAL A 114 -8.13 -12.70 9.27
CA VAL A 114 -7.66 -14.00 9.80
C VAL A 114 -6.15 -13.93 10.03
N PRO A 115 -5.66 -14.20 11.25
CA PRO A 115 -4.24 -14.11 11.55
C PRO A 115 -3.48 -15.36 11.09
N VAL A 116 -2.35 -15.16 10.43
CA VAL A 116 -1.45 -16.19 9.90
C VAL A 116 -0.01 -15.89 10.32
N ARG A 117 0.79 -16.92 10.57
CA ARG A 117 2.17 -16.79 11.06
C ARG A 117 3.17 -17.21 10.01
N SER A 118 4.32 -16.54 10.04
CA SER A 118 5.49 -17.04 9.35
C SER A 118 6.15 -18.19 10.10
N ALA A 119 6.94 -18.97 9.37
CA ALA A 119 7.98 -19.82 9.92
C ALA A 119 8.92 -18.98 10.82
N SER A 120 9.56 -19.66 11.77
CA SER A 120 10.50 -19.05 12.71
C SER A 120 11.73 -18.50 11.99
N ILE A 121 11.94 -17.20 12.09
CA ILE A 121 13.09 -16.49 11.54
C ILE A 121 14.17 -16.39 12.61
N ALA A 122 15.35 -16.92 12.34
CA ALA A 122 16.51 -16.75 13.22
C ALA A 122 17.07 -15.33 13.09
N VAL A 123 17.13 -14.60 14.20
CA VAL A 123 17.68 -13.25 14.25
C VAL A 123 19.06 -13.30 14.92
N PRO A 124 20.11 -12.73 14.30
CA PRO A 124 21.41 -12.63 14.94
C PRO A 124 21.34 -11.77 16.21
N PRO A 125 22.12 -12.08 17.25
CA PRO A 125 22.15 -11.28 18.47
C PRO A 125 22.60 -9.84 18.17
N ALA A 126 22.13 -8.89 18.98
CA ALA A 126 22.52 -7.49 18.88
C ALA A 126 24.06 -7.33 18.96
N ALA A 127 24.60 -6.37 18.20
CA ALA A 127 26.04 -6.09 18.18
C ALA A 127 26.54 -5.79 19.60
N GLY A 128 27.52 -6.59 20.09
CA GLY A 128 28.07 -6.49 21.45
C GLY A 128 27.63 -7.60 22.41
N ALA A 129 26.73 -8.51 22.00
CA ALA A 129 26.27 -9.65 22.80
C ALA A 129 26.88 -10.99 22.33
N GLU A 130 28.21 -11.06 22.21
CA GLU A 130 28.94 -12.30 21.88
C GLU A 130 28.65 -13.39 22.93
N GLY A 131 28.09 -14.53 22.49
CA GLY A 131 27.78 -15.68 23.36
C GLY A 131 26.29 -15.95 23.64
N THR A 132 25.37 -15.13 23.10
CA THR A 132 23.93 -15.32 23.29
C THR A 132 23.32 -16.21 22.20
N THR A 133 22.43 -17.14 22.55
CA THR A 133 21.72 -18.00 21.57
C THR A 133 20.88 -17.15 20.61
N PRO A 134 20.84 -17.49 19.30
CA PRO A 134 20.02 -16.76 18.34
C PRO A 134 18.55 -16.81 18.76
N ARG A 135 17.90 -15.64 18.79
CA ARG A 135 16.47 -15.52 19.06
C ARG A 135 15.69 -15.86 17.80
N THR A 136 14.54 -16.51 17.96
CA THR A 136 13.62 -16.80 16.85
C THR A 136 12.41 -15.89 16.94
N VAL A 137 12.07 -15.23 15.83
CA VAL A 137 10.88 -14.38 15.72
C VAL A 137 9.95 -14.97 14.67
N GLN A 138 8.64 -14.97 14.96
CA GLN A 138 7.61 -15.29 13.98
C GLN A 138 6.83 -14.01 13.68
N CYS A 139 6.71 -13.67 12.40
CA CYS A 139 5.94 -12.52 11.96
C CYS A 139 4.45 -12.89 11.91
N LEU A 140 3.61 -11.97 12.38
CA LEU A 140 2.16 -12.14 12.34
C LEU A 140 1.58 -11.30 11.20
N TYR A 141 0.84 -11.94 10.32
CA TYR A 141 0.12 -11.31 9.23
C TYR A 141 -1.38 -11.51 9.44
N ARG A 142 -2.22 -10.68 8.79
CA ARG A 142 -3.66 -10.88 8.71
C ARG A 142 -4.16 -10.78 7.28
N THR A 143 -5.18 -11.57 6.93
CA THR A 143 -5.83 -11.48 5.61
C THR A 143 -6.49 -10.12 5.44
N THR A 144 -6.40 -9.52 4.26
CA THR A 144 -6.99 -8.18 4.00
C THR A 144 -8.38 -8.27 3.40
N GLN A 145 -8.73 -9.41 2.79
CA GLN A 145 -10.00 -9.63 2.10
C GLN A 145 -10.67 -10.91 2.57
N GLU A 146 -12.00 -10.93 2.48
CA GLU A 146 -12.82 -12.11 2.66
C GLU A 146 -12.53 -13.15 1.56
N VAL A 147 -12.51 -14.43 1.92
CA VAL A 147 -12.29 -15.55 1.00
C VAL A 147 -13.51 -16.46 0.98
N THR A 148 -14.12 -16.59 -0.19
CA THR A 148 -15.23 -17.54 -0.42
C THR A 148 -14.65 -18.92 -0.73
N LEU A 149 -14.69 -19.82 0.25
CA LEU A 149 -14.35 -21.22 0.09
C LEU A 149 -15.50 -21.96 -0.59
N GLN A 150 -15.17 -22.68 -1.66
CA GLN A 150 -16.10 -23.50 -2.42
C GLN A 150 -15.54 -24.93 -2.47
N PRO A 151 -16.38 -25.98 -2.49
CA PRO A 151 -15.94 -27.37 -2.63
C PRO A 151 -15.53 -27.69 -4.08
N LEU A 152 -14.62 -26.88 -4.63
CA LEU A 152 -14.20 -26.83 -6.01
C LEU A 152 -12.68 -26.90 -6.08
N ARG A 153 -12.14 -27.71 -6.98
CA ARG A 153 -10.70 -27.82 -7.21
C ARG A 153 -10.38 -27.64 -8.68
N LEU A 154 -9.26 -26.99 -8.96
CA LEU A 154 -8.72 -26.90 -10.31
C LEU A 154 -7.90 -28.16 -10.61
N THR A 155 -8.22 -28.85 -11.71
CA THR A 155 -7.57 -30.09 -12.14
C THR A 155 -6.52 -29.86 -13.21
N HIS A 156 -6.82 -28.98 -14.16
CA HIS A 156 -5.90 -28.57 -15.22
C HIS A 156 -6.20 -27.15 -15.67
N ALA A 157 -5.16 -26.44 -16.11
CA ALA A 157 -5.31 -25.15 -16.76
C ALA A 157 -4.24 -25.02 -17.84
N GLY A 158 -4.57 -24.34 -18.94
CA GLY A 158 -3.55 -24.01 -19.94
C GLY A 158 -4.13 -23.55 -21.28
N PRO A 159 -3.30 -22.94 -22.13
CA PRO A 159 -3.66 -22.59 -23.48
C PRO A 159 -3.66 -23.83 -24.38
N THR A 160 -4.66 -23.92 -25.25
CA THR A 160 -4.82 -24.96 -26.28
C THR A 160 -5.25 -24.30 -27.59
N VAL A 161 -5.18 -25.05 -28.69
CA VAL A 161 -5.67 -24.59 -29.99
C VAL A 161 -6.83 -25.49 -30.39
N ARG A 162 -7.96 -24.88 -30.72
CA ARG A 162 -9.12 -25.61 -31.26
C ARG A 162 -8.84 -26.09 -32.68
N HIS A 163 -9.67 -27.02 -33.16
CA HIS A 163 -9.61 -27.49 -34.55
C HIS A 163 -9.84 -26.38 -35.59
N ASP A 164 -10.50 -25.28 -35.20
CA ASP A 164 -10.71 -24.08 -36.03
C ASP A 164 -9.50 -23.12 -36.03
N GLY A 165 -8.40 -23.46 -35.35
CA GLY A 165 -7.19 -22.66 -35.26
C GLY A 165 -7.23 -21.52 -34.24
N ARG A 166 -8.36 -21.32 -33.53
CA ARG A 166 -8.44 -20.29 -32.48
C ARG A 166 -7.74 -20.75 -31.20
N SER A 167 -7.08 -19.80 -30.53
CA SER A 167 -6.50 -20.03 -29.21
C SER A 167 -7.58 -20.04 -28.14
N VAL A 168 -7.43 -20.94 -27.19
CA VAL A 168 -8.42 -21.21 -26.16
C VAL A 168 -7.72 -21.50 -24.84
N ILE A 169 -8.20 -20.91 -23.75
CA ILE A 169 -7.78 -21.30 -22.40
C ILE A 169 -8.77 -22.34 -21.87
N ARG A 170 -8.26 -23.50 -21.45
CA ARG A 170 -9.07 -24.53 -20.79
C ARG A 170 -8.80 -24.50 -19.29
N LEU A 171 -9.86 -24.43 -18.50
CA LEU A 171 -9.82 -24.53 -17.03
C LEU A 171 -10.71 -25.70 -16.62
N GLY A 172 -10.11 -26.80 -16.18
CA GLY A 172 -10.83 -27.98 -15.72
C GLY A 172 -11.07 -27.94 -14.22
N PHE A 173 -12.31 -28.11 -13.80
CA PHE A 173 -12.74 -28.11 -12.41
C PHE A 173 -13.29 -29.46 -11.97
N TYR A 174 -13.06 -29.76 -10.70
CA TYR A 174 -13.65 -30.88 -9.98
C TYR A 174 -14.48 -30.36 -8.81
N LEU A 175 -15.77 -30.67 -8.82
CA LEU A 175 -16.68 -30.44 -7.71
C LEU A 175 -16.59 -31.66 -6.77
N ASP A 176 -16.24 -31.42 -5.51
CA ASP A 176 -16.06 -32.50 -4.54
C ASP A 176 -17.38 -33.28 -4.34
N GLN A 177 -17.29 -34.60 -4.17
CA GLN A 177 -18.48 -35.47 -4.07
C GLN A 177 -19.34 -35.18 -2.84
N SER A 178 -18.73 -34.62 -1.79
CA SER A 178 -19.39 -34.17 -0.56
C SER A 178 -20.18 -32.87 -0.75
N ALA A 179 -20.00 -32.15 -1.87
CA ALA A 179 -20.62 -30.87 -2.14
C ALA A 179 -22.14 -31.00 -2.30
N ARG A 180 -22.88 -30.20 -1.54
CA ARG A 180 -24.32 -30.00 -1.69
C ARG A 180 -24.54 -28.91 -2.73
N ARG A 181 -24.84 -29.30 -3.97
CA ARG A 181 -25.05 -28.36 -5.10
C ARG A 181 -25.98 -27.19 -4.77
N GLU A 182 -27.07 -27.43 -4.05
CA GLU A 182 -28.04 -26.40 -3.65
C GLU A 182 -27.44 -25.33 -2.73
N ALA A 183 -26.36 -25.65 -2.01
CA ALA A 183 -25.67 -24.77 -1.09
C ALA A 183 -24.26 -24.37 -1.60
N THR A 184 -23.91 -24.74 -2.84
CA THR A 184 -22.67 -24.36 -3.49
C THR A 184 -22.95 -23.24 -4.47
N ASP A 185 -22.63 -22.01 -4.06
CA ASP A 185 -22.66 -20.86 -4.95
C ASP A 185 -21.34 -20.76 -5.73
N LEU A 186 -21.43 -20.87 -7.06
CA LEU A 186 -20.34 -20.65 -8.02
C LEU A 186 -20.50 -19.32 -8.79
N SER A 187 -21.45 -18.46 -8.39
CA SER A 187 -21.74 -17.20 -9.09
C SER A 187 -20.51 -16.31 -9.28
N ARG A 188 -19.54 -16.41 -8.37
CA ARG A 188 -18.23 -15.77 -8.44
C ARG A 188 -17.15 -16.75 -7.99
N VAL A 189 -16.22 -17.09 -8.88
CA VAL A 189 -15.04 -17.90 -8.57
C VAL A 189 -13.79 -17.06 -8.80
N ARG A 190 -13.08 -16.77 -7.71
CA ARG A 190 -11.86 -15.96 -7.75
C ARG A 190 -10.64 -16.81 -8.07
N LEU A 191 -9.91 -16.42 -9.10
CA LEU A 191 -8.66 -17.06 -9.53
C LEU A 191 -7.49 -16.10 -9.28
N TYR A 192 -6.43 -16.61 -8.65
CA TYR A 192 -5.15 -15.92 -8.55
C TYR A 192 -4.17 -16.47 -9.58
N LEU A 193 -3.58 -15.57 -10.38
CA LEU A 193 -2.65 -15.90 -11.46
C LEU A 193 -1.21 -15.97 -10.91
N ASN A 194 -0.86 -17.12 -10.33
CA ASN A 194 0.42 -17.38 -9.68
C ASN A 194 1.51 -17.83 -10.68
N ALA A 195 2.01 -16.91 -11.49
CA ALA A 195 3.11 -17.16 -12.42
C ALA A 195 4.20 -16.08 -12.29
N ASP A 196 5.30 -16.25 -13.01
CA ASP A 196 6.23 -15.14 -13.22
C ASP A 196 5.50 -13.97 -13.90
N LEU A 197 5.92 -12.74 -13.61
CA LEU A 197 5.17 -11.54 -13.99
C LEU A 197 4.80 -11.47 -15.48
N PRO A 198 5.71 -11.73 -16.45
CA PRO A 198 5.34 -11.77 -17.88
C PRO A 198 4.21 -12.74 -18.19
N THR A 199 4.28 -13.97 -17.69
CA THR A 199 3.24 -14.99 -17.88
C THR A 199 1.93 -14.58 -17.21
N ALA A 200 1.99 -14.08 -15.97
CA ALA A 200 0.81 -13.64 -15.23
C ALA A 200 0.10 -12.47 -15.92
N PHE A 201 0.84 -11.51 -16.48
CA PHE A 201 0.28 -10.42 -17.27
C PHE A 201 -0.36 -10.89 -18.57
N ALA A 202 0.27 -11.85 -19.28
CA ALA A 202 -0.31 -12.45 -20.47
C ALA A 202 -1.62 -13.20 -20.16
N MET A 203 -1.64 -13.97 -19.07
CA MET A 203 -2.85 -14.64 -18.56
C MET A 203 -3.94 -13.62 -18.21
N HIS A 204 -3.59 -12.56 -17.46
CA HIS A 204 -4.54 -11.51 -17.06
C HIS A 204 -5.15 -10.82 -18.28
N LEU A 205 -4.33 -10.44 -19.26
CA LEU A 205 -4.79 -9.85 -20.52
C LEU A 205 -5.75 -10.78 -21.29
N ALA A 206 -5.36 -12.04 -21.43
CA ALA A 206 -6.13 -13.03 -22.16
C ALA A 206 -7.53 -13.21 -21.53
N LEU A 207 -7.56 -13.32 -20.20
CA LEU A 207 -8.79 -13.57 -19.44
C LEU A 207 -9.69 -12.34 -19.27
N THR A 208 -9.17 -11.12 -19.29
CA THR A 208 -9.99 -9.92 -19.02
C THR A 208 -10.39 -9.14 -20.28
N ARG A 209 -9.57 -9.14 -21.34
CA ARG A 209 -9.80 -8.30 -22.53
C ARG A 209 -9.92 -9.08 -23.83
N GLN A 210 -9.33 -10.27 -23.89
CA GLN A 210 -9.31 -11.06 -25.13
C GLN A 210 -10.35 -12.17 -25.15
N VAL A 211 -11.25 -12.27 -24.18
CA VAL A 211 -12.35 -13.25 -24.20
C VAL A 211 -13.34 -12.92 -25.31
N ASP A 212 -13.58 -13.90 -26.19
CA ASP A 212 -14.61 -13.88 -27.23
C ASP A 212 -15.90 -14.55 -26.75
N SER A 213 -15.77 -15.79 -26.24
CA SER A 213 -16.88 -16.57 -25.69
C SER A 213 -16.40 -17.57 -24.65
N VAL A 214 -17.29 -17.98 -23.75
CA VAL A 214 -17.06 -19.02 -22.75
C VAL A 214 -18.02 -20.18 -23.03
N ALA A 215 -17.56 -21.41 -22.84
CA ALA A 215 -18.38 -22.60 -23.03
C ALA A 215 -18.05 -23.68 -21.99
N TRP A 216 -19.03 -24.52 -21.65
CA TRP A 216 -18.80 -25.77 -20.93
C TRP A 216 -18.29 -26.83 -21.88
N ARG A 217 -17.41 -27.68 -21.37
CA ARG A 217 -17.15 -29.00 -21.92
C ARG A 217 -17.26 -29.99 -20.77
N ILE A 218 -18.24 -30.87 -20.85
CA ILE A 218 -18.53 -31.85 -19.80
C ILE A 218 -18.26 -33.23 -20.38
N PRO A 219 -17.23 -33.97 -19.93
CA PRO A 219 -16.87 -35.26 -20.52
C PRO A 219 -18.03 -36.27 -20.57
N GLU A 220 -18.92 -36.24 -19.58
CA GLU A 220 -20.05 -37.16 -19.43
C GLU A 220 -21.27 -36.80 -20.30
N VAL A 221 -21.34 -35.58 -20.84
CA VAL A 221 -22.49 -35.08 -21.60
C VAL A 221 -22.11 -34.96 -23.06
N ARG A 222 -22.89 -35.62 -23.93
CA ARG A 222 -22.71 -35.57 -25.40
C ARG A 222 -21.25 -35.80 -25.83
N ASP A 223 -20.58 -36.74 -25.18
CA ASP A 223 -19.18 -37.11 -25.46
C ASP A 223 -18.19 -35.93 -25.35
N GLY A 224 -18.44 -34.97 -24.45
CA GLY A 224 -17.60 -33.79 -24.29
C GLY A 224 -17.83 -32.70 -25.34
N GLU A 225 -19.02 -32.63 -25.93
CA GLU A 225 -19.41 -31.52 -26.80
C GLU A 225 -19.30 -30.17 -26.05
N VAL A 226 -18.87 -29.14 -26.78
CA VAL A 226 -18.72 -27.78 -26.24
C VAL A 226 -20.08 -27.07 -26.27
N LEU A 227 -20.59 -26.70 -25.10
CA LEU A 227 -21.89 -26.04 -24.92
C LEU A 227 -21.69 -24.57 -24.53
N PRO A 228 -22.19 -23.59 -25.31
CA PRO A 228 -21.96 -22.18 -25.02
C PRO A 228 -22.58 -21.74 -23.69
N LEU A 229 -21.84 -20.92 -22.93
CA LEU A 229 -22.26 -20.31 -21.67
C LEU A 229 -22.64 -18.84 -21.90
N ALA A 230 -23.94 -18.58 -22.00
CA ALA A 230 -24.43 -17.21 -21.97
C ALA A 230 -24.40 -16.65 -20.53
N GLY A 231 -23.94 -15.42 -20.39
CA GLY A 231 -23.94 -14.68 -19.11
C GLY A 231 -22.73 -14.91 -18.21
N VAL A 232 -21.73 -15.67 -18.65
CA VAL A 232 -20.46 -15.81 -17.93
C VAL A 232 -19.50 -14.72 -18.39
N THR A 233 -19.00 -13.92 -17.45
CA THR A 233 -18.02 -12.86 -17.69
C THR A 233 -16.78 -13.11 -16.85
N ILE A 234 -15.65 -12.55 -17.30
CA ILE A 234 -14.41 -12.58 -16.53
C ILE A 234 -13.99 -11.14 -16.30
N GLU A 235 -13.82 -10.77 -15.04
CA GLU A 235 -13.56 -9.40 -14.62
C GLU A 235 -12.25 -9.32 -13.82
N PRO A 236 -11.46 -8.24 -13.98
CA PRO A 236 -10.30 -8.01 -13.14
C PRO A 236 -10.74 -7.73 -11.69
N ALA A 237 -10.01 -8.31 -10.73
CA ALA A 237 -10.23 -8.09 -9.30
C ALA A 237 -9.07 -7.29 -8.68
N GLY A 238 -9.27 -6.76 -7.48
CA GLY A 238 -8.27 -5.97 -6.74
C GLY A 238 -8.43 -4.45 -6.87
N PHE A 239 -9.42 -3.98 -7.63
CA PHE A 239 -9.67 -2.54 -7.87
C PHE A 239 -10.84 -1.98 -7.04
N SER A 240 -11.58 -2.82 -6.33
CA SER A 240 -12.74 -2.36 -5.55
C SER A 240 -12.37 -1.78 -4.19
N THR A 241 -13.31 -1.06 -3.57
CA THR A 241 -13.12 -0.45 -2.25
C THR A 241 -13.00 -1.47 -1.12
N GLU A 242 -13.62 -2.64 -1.28
CA GLU A 242 -13.59 -3.74 -0.30
C GLU A 242 -12.29 -4.54 -0.38
N GLU A 243 -11.52 -4.37 -1.46
CA GLU A 243 -10.30 -5.12 -1.73
C GLU A 243 -9.03 -4.39 -1.30
N ARG A 244 -9.14 -3.33 -0.50
CA ARG A 244 -8.00 -2.54 0.00
C ARG A 244 -7.06 -3.39 0.85
N LEU A 245 -5.76 -3.12 0.75
CA LEU A 245 -4.74 -3.83 1.55
C LEU A 245 -4.66 -3.30 2.98
N TRP A 246 -4.89 -2.01 3.18
CA TRP A 246 -4.91 -1.39 4.50
C TRP A 246 -6.18 -0.58 4.72
N PRO A 247 -6.62 -0.44 6.00
CA PRO A 247 -7.83 0.28 6.34
C PRO A 247 -7.80 1.71 5.80
N LYS A 248 -8.92 2.17 5.24
CA LYS A 248 -9.06 3.55 4.78
C LYS A 248 -9.24 4.47 5.99
N ALA A 249 -8.45 5.54 6.10
CA ALA A 249 -8.78 6.63 7.01
C ALA A 249 -10.05 7.35 6.50
N GLU A 250 -11.04 7.58 7.36
CA GLU A 250 -12.38 8.06 6.96
C GLU A 250 -12.35 9.28 6.02
N ALA A 251 -11.37 10.18 6.20
CA ALA A 251 -11.19 11.41 5.43
C ALA A 251 -10.43 11.27 4.08
N SER A 252 -9.93 10.09 3.70
CA SER A 252 -9.01 9.97 2.56
C SER A 252 -9.67 9.69 1.21
N PHE A 253 -9.12 10.26 0.12
CA PHE A 253 -9.55 9.93 -1.24
C PHE A 253 -9.05 8.53 -1.65
N SER A 254 -9.94 7.68 -2.16
CA SER A 254 -9.62 6.26 -2.40
C SER A 254 -8.79 5.98 -3.66
N GLY A 255 -8.85 6.86 -4.67
CA GLY A 255 -8.14 6.62 -5.93
C GLY A 255 -6.62 6.68 -5.79
N TYR A 256 -6.13 7.46 -4.84
CA TYR A 256 -4.71 7.60 -4.58
C TYR A 256 -4.13 6.41 -3.80
N GLN A 257 -4.93 5.74 -2.96
CA GLN A 257 -4.49 4.51 -2.28
C GLN A 257 -4.20 3.39 -3.30
N MET A 258 -5.01 3.28 -4.35
CA MET A 258 -4.83 2.30 -5.42
C MET A 258 -3.52 2.50 -6.18
N LEU A 259 -3.05 3.75 -6.34
CA LEU A 259 -1.74 4.03 -6.93
C LEU A 259 -0.60 3.51 -6.05
N LEU A 260 -0.65 3.76 -4.73
CA LEU A 260 0.32 3.19 -3.79
C LEU A 260 0.33 1.66 -3.85
N GLU A 261 -0.85 1.04 -3.83
CA GLU A 261 -0.99 -0.42 -3.92
C GLU A 261 -0.37 -0.96 -5.22
N TYR A 262 -0.54 -0.26 -6.34
CA TYR A 262 0.05 -0.66 -7.62
C TYR A 262 1.58 -0.59 -7.62
N PHE A 263 2.16 0.52 -7.17
CA PHE A 263 3.62 0.66 -7.20
C PHE A 263 4.32 -0.19 -6.14
N ALA A 264 3.65 -0.50 -5.02
CA ALA A 264 4.22 -1.29 -3.94
C ALA A 264 3.95 -2.80 -4.03
N PHE A 265 2.77 -3.23 -4.50
CA PHE A 265 2.35 -4.63 -4.46
C PHE A 265 1.41 -5.00 -5.62
N ARG A 266 2.00 -5.18 -6.81
CA ARG A 266 1.30 -5.44 -8.07
C ARG A 266 0.52 -6.74 -8.08
N GLU A 267 0.97 -7.72 -7.30
CA GLU A 267 0.38 -9.06 -7.17
C GLU A 267 -1.09 -8.98 -6.74
N LYS A 268 -1.49 -7.91 -6.03
CA LYS A 268 -2.89 -7.61 -5.72
C LYS A 268 -3.81 -7.59 -6.95
N PHE A 269 -3.30 -7.14 -8.10
CA PHE A 269 -4.09 -6.97 -9.32
C PHE A 269 -4.00 -8.15 -10.28
N LEU A 270 -3.38 -9.27 -9.86
CA LEU A 270 -3.29 -10.52 -10.61
C LEU A 270 -4.42 -11.49 -10.24
N PHE A 271 -5.54 -10.96 -9.74
CA PHE A 271 -6.75 -11.72 -9.48
C PHE A 271 -7.78 -11.47 -10.59
N VAL A 272 -8.49 -12.52 -10.99
CA VAL A 272 -9.61 -12.43 -11.93
C VAL A 272 -10.79 -13.20 -11.36
N ASP A 273 -11.99 -12.63 -11.52
CA ASP A 273 -13.23 -13.25 -11.08
C ASP A 273 -13.96 -13.83 -12.28
N LEU A 274 -14.24 -15.14 -12.22
CA LEU A 274 -15.19 -15.80 -13.10
C LEU A 274 -16.60 -15.58 -12.55
N CYS A 275 -17.39 -14.76 -13.23
CA CYS A 275 -18.72 -14.35 -12.81
C CYS A 275 -19.81 -15.07 -13.63
N GLY A 276 -20.93 -15.39 -13.00
CA GLY A 276 -22.13 -15.93 -13.67
C GLY A 276 -22.14 -17.44 -13.88
N LEU A 277 -21.26 -18.20 -13.22
CA LEU A 277 -21.34 -19.66 -13.25
C LEU A 277 -22.48 -20.14 -12.35
N ASP A 278 -23.30 -21.04 -12.89
CA ASP A 278 -24.47 -21.59 -12.22
C ASP A 278 -24.32 -23.11 -12.13
N VAL A 279 -24.15 -23.61 -10.91
CA VAL A 279 -23.96 -25.03 -10.63
C VAL A 279 -25.21 -25.86 -10.95
N THR A 280 -26.39 -25.24 -11.05
CA THR A 280 -27.64 -25.94 -11.37
C THR A 280 -27.74 -26.31 -12.85
N LYS A 281 -26.98 -25.63 -13.72
CA LYS A 281 -26.88 -25.97 -15.15
C LYS A 281 -26.03 -27.21 -15.41
N LEU A 282 -25.26 -27.66 -14.41
CA LEU A 282 -24.57 -28.95 -14.48
C LEU A 282 -25.54 -30.10 -14.30
N PRO A 283 -25.40 -31.20 -15.07
CA PRO A 283 -26.11 -32.44 -14.79
C PRO A 283 -25.83 -32.91 -13.35
N ALA A 284 -26.86 -33.46 -12.70
CA ALA A 284 -26.80 -33.83 -11.29
C ALA A 284 -25.62 -34.76 -10.93
N SER A 285 -25.29 -35.70 -11.82
CA SER A 285 -24.21 -36.68 -11.63
C SER A 285 -22.79 -36.14 -11.89
N THR A 286 -22.65 -34.96 -12.50
CA THR A 286 -21.37 -34.52 -13.06
C THR A 286 -20.47 -33.81 -12.06
N THR A 287 -19.41 -34.48 -11.65
CA THR A 287 -18.39 -33.91 -10.74
C THR A 287 -17.26 -33.20 -11.47
N ARG A 288 -17.12 -33.38 -12.78
CA ARG A 288 -16.01 -32.83 -13.59
C ARG A 288 -16.52 -32.01 -14.75
N PHE A 289 -15.94 -30.84 -14.94
CA PHE A 289 -16.27 -29.98 -16.05
C PHE A 289 -15.12 -29.09 -16.44
N ASP A 290 -15.05 -28.75 -17.71
CA ASP A 290 -14.07 -27.81 -18.22
C ASP A 290 -14.77 -26.54 -18.69
N LEU A 291 -14.19 -25.38 -18.35
CA LEU A 291 -14.51 -24.12 -18.97
C LEU A 291 -13.54 -23.89 -20.14
N GLU A 292 -14.12 -23.73 -21.31
CA GLU A 292 -13.40 -23.45 -22.54
C GLU A 292 -13.60 -21.99 -22.93
N ILE A 293 -12.55 -21.19 -22.71
CA ILE A 293 -12.54 -19.73 -22.91
C ILE A 293 -11.88 -19.44 -24.26
N VAL A 294 -12.67 -19.05 -25.24
CA VAL A 294 -12.21 -18.73 -26.59
C VAL A 294 -11.65 -17.32 -26.62
N LEU A 295 -10.45 -17.16 -27.20
CA LEU A 295 -9.79 -15.87 -27.29
C LEU A 295 -9.99 -15.22 -28.67
N LYS A 296 -10.10 -13.89 -28.69
CA LYS A 296 -10.14 -13.04 -29.89
C LYS A 296 -8.81 -13.03 -30.64
N ARG A 297 -7.71 -13.20 -29.92
CA ARG A 297 -6.33 -13.20 -30.44
C ARG A 297 -5.63 -14.49 -30.04
N ALA A 298 -4.54 -14.81 -30.74
CA ALA A 298 -3.72 -15.96 -30.41
C ALA A 298 -3.02 -15.76 -29.05
N TYR A 299 -3.01 -16.78 -28.21
CA TYR A 299 -2.28 -16.74 -26.95
C TYR A 299 -0.76 -16.88 -27.23
N PRO A 300 0.12 -16.08 -26.59
CA PRO A 300 1.57 -16.14 -26.82
C PRO A 300 2.14 -17.53 -26.50
N SER A 301 2.85 -18.14 -27.45
CA SER A 301 3.33 -19.52 -27.33
C SER A 301 4.54 -19.69 -26.38
N ASP A 302 5.21 -18.60 -26.08
CA ASP A 302 6.32 -18.45 -25.15
C ASP A 302 5.85 -18.31 -23.68
N GLN A 303 4.63 -17.83 -23.45
CA GLN A 303 4.08 -17.57 -22.11
C GLN A 303 3.24 -18.74 -21.57
N ARG A 304 3.79 -19.96 -21.59
CA ARG A 304 3.05 -21.18 -21.22
C ARG A 304 2.72 -21.20 -19.73
N PHE A 305 1.52 -21.65 -19.39
CA PHE A 305 1.10 -21.88 -18.01
C PHE A 305 0.36 -23.21 -17.85
N SER A 306 0.30 -23.69 -16.62
CA SER A 306 -0.37 -24.93 -16.22
C SER A 306 -1.34 -24.70 -15.06
N ALA A 307 -1.93 -25.78 -14.53
CA ALA A 307 -2.75 -25.76 -13.32
C ALA A 307 -2.04 -25.14 -12.10
N GLU A 308 -0.72 -25.27 -12.02
CA GLU A 308 0.06 -24.76 -10.88
C GLU A 308 0.09 -23.23 -10.82
N ASN A 309 -0.16 -22.58 -11.95
CA ASN A 309 -0.15 -21.14 -12.13
C ASN A 309 -1.52 -20.48 -11.87
N VAL A 310 -2.55 -21.27 -11.57
CA VAL A 310 -3.88 -20.76 -11.26
C VAL A 310 -4.29 -21.32 -9.91
N ARG A 311 -4.44 -20.45 -8.92
CA ARG A 311 -4.79 -20.83 -7.55
C ARG A 311 -6.17 -20.32 -7.17
N LEU A 312 -6.86 -21.12 -6.37
CA LEU A 312 -8.16 -20.79 -5.77
C LEU A 312 -7.93 -20.41 -4.31
N PHE A 313 -8.91 -19.72 -3.71
CA PHE A 313 -8.93 -19.41 -2.27
C PHE A 313 -7.71 -18.62 -1.78
N CYS A 314 -7.21 -17.71 -2.62
CA CYS A 314 -6.09 -16.85 -2.31
C CYS A 314 -6.57 -15.48 -1.80
N THR A 315 -5.78 -14.87 -0.92
CA THR A 315 -6.02 -13.52 -0.43
C THR A 315 -4.69 -12.83 -0.11
N PRO A 316 -4.57 -11.52 -0.34
CA PRO A 316 -3.45 -10.76 0.18
C PRO A 316 -3.44 -10.76 1.71
N VAL A 317 -2.24 -10.73 2.27
CA VAL A 317 -2.00 -10.61 3.71
C VAL A 317 -1.08 -9.45 4.00
N ILE A 318 -1.29 -8.81 5.15
CA ILE A 318 -0.51 -7.65 5.60
C ILE A 318 0.06 -7.91 6.98
N ASN A 319 1.31 -7.51 7.21
CA ASN A 319 1.99 -7.62 8.50
C ASN A 319 1.50 -6.53 9.46
N LEU A 320 0.29 -6.69 9.95
CA LEU A 320 -0.32 -5.84 10.97
C LEU A 320 -1.01 -6.71 12.01
N PHE A 321 -0.78 -6.42 13.27
CA PHE A 321 -1.39 -7.12 14.38
C PHE A 321 -1.63 -6.18 15.55
N GLU A 322 -2.68 -6.48 16.31
CA GLU A 322 -3.05 -5.71 17.50
C GLU A 322 -2.20 -6.13 18.69
N LEU A 323 -1.78 -5.15 19.48
CA LEU A 323 -1.08 -5.35 20.74
C LEU A 323 -1.28 -4.13 21.65
N ASP A 324 -0.96 -4.31 22.93
CA ASP A 324 -0.92 -3.20 23.88
C ASP A 324 0.47 -2.54 23.87
N ALA A 325 0.54 -1.26 24.21
CA ALA A 325 1.80 -0.59 24.51
C ALA A 325 2.13 -0.67 26.00
N ALA A 326 3.40 -0.44 26.34
CA ALA A 326 3.79 -0.21 27.73
C ALA A 326 3.01 1.00 28.28
N PRO A 327 2.41 0.89 29.49
CA PRO A 327 1.70 2.01 30.09
C PRO A 327 2.60 3.23 30.24
N ILE A 328 2.05 4.40 29.92
CA ILE A 328 2.76 5.68 30.03
C ILE A 328 2.23 6.38 31.28
N VAL A 329 3.14 6.82 32.16
CA VAL A 329 2.80 7.69 33.28
C VAL A 329 2.95 9.13 32.82
N ILE A 330 1.89 9.90 32.94
CA ILE A 330 1.84 11.30 32.53
C ILE A 330 2.11 12.16 33.75
N ASP A 331 3.26 12.82 33.76
CA ASP A 331 3.70 13.74 34.82
C ASP A 331 3.66 15.22 34.40
N HIS A 332 3.26 15.48 33.14
CA HIS A 332 3.17 16.81 32.52
C HIS A 332 4.49 17.60 32.46
N HIS A 333 5.62 16.97 32.77
CA HIS A 333 6.94 17.56 32.55
C HIS A 333 7.38 17.44 31.08
N GLU A 334 6.91 16.40 30.40
CA GLU A 334 7.14 16.18 28.98
C GLU A 334 5.92 16.56 28.14
N THR A 335 6.17 17.14 26.97
CA THR A 335 5.11 17.53 26.01
C THR A 335 4.70 16.38 25.09
N GLU A 336 5.56 15.38 24.94
CA GLU A 336 5.35 14.23 24.05
C GLU A 336 5.89 12.96 24.72
N TYR A 337 5.13 11.88 24.63
CA TYR A 337 5.46 10.62 25.29
C TYR A 337 5.70 9.53 24.25
N ARG A 338 6.80 8.79 24.40
CA ARG A 338 7.16 7.72 23.48
C ARG A 338 6.25 6.51 23.67
N VAL A 339 5.70 6.01 22.56
CA VAL A 339 4.94 4.76 22.54
C VAL A 339 5.89 3.59 22.33
N VAL A 340 5.93 2.68 23.30
CA VAL A 340 6.75 1.45 23.22
C VAL A 340 5.81 0.24 23.18
N PRO A 341 5.76 -0.51 22.08
CA PRO A 341 4.95 -1.73 21.99
C PRO A 341 5.31 -2.74 23.08
N ALA A 342 4.31 -3.32 23.77
CA ALA A 342 4.56 -4.33 24.80
C ALA A 342 4.71 -5.73 24.16
N GLY A 343 5.73 -6.49 24.57
CA GLY A 343 5.85 -7.91 24.22
C GLY A 343 7.28 -8.43 24.04
N HIS A 344 7.42 -9.76 24.02
CA HIS A 344 8.70 -10.47 23.86
C HIS A 344 9.38 -10.26 22.50
N GLN A 345 8.67 -9.69 21.51
CA GLN A 345 9.19 -9.34 20.19
C GLN A 345 9.64 -7.87 20.09
N GLY A 346 9.56 -7.08 21.17
CA GLY A 346 9.61 -5.61 21.16
C GLY A 346 10.83 -4.93 20.52
N GLU A 347 11.96 -5.62 20.34
CA GLU A 347 13.11 -5.07 19.59
C GLU A 347 12.87 -4.97 18.07
N HIS A 348 11.92 -5.75 17.55
CA HIS A 348 11.61 -5.83 16.11
C HIS A 348 10.17 -5.44 15.79
N VAL A 349 9.48 -4.80 16.73
CA VAL A 349 8.11 -4.32 16.50
C VAL A 349 8.12 -2.81 16.47
N GLU A 350 7.63 -2.25 15.37
CA GLU A 350 7.37 -0.83 15.19
C GLU A 350 5.87 -0.56 15.36
N THR A 351 5.54 0.55 16.01
CA THR A 351 4.16 1.03 16.09
C THR A 351 3.71 1.54 14.73
N TYR A 352 2.65 0.95 14.18
CA TYR A 352 2.04 1.39 12.92
C TYR A 352 0.97 2.47 13.16
N SER A 353 0.11 2.27 14.16
CA SER A 353 -0.90 3.24 14.59
C SER A 353 -1.21 3.11 16.07
N VAL A 354 -1.59 4.22 16.68
CA VAL A 354 -2.24 4.23 18.00
C VAL A 354 -3.73 4.25 17.75
N ASP A 355 -4.42 3.20 18.21
CA ASP A 355 -5.82 2.96 17.85
C ASP A 355 -6.76 3.48 18.94
N ALA A 356 -6.39 3.33 20.21
CA ALA A 356 -7.14 3.85 21.35
C ALA A 356 -6.22 4.21 22.51
N ILE A 357 -6.62 5.23 23.28
CA ILE A 357 -5.93 5.70 24.47
C ILE A 357 -6.95 5.83 25.61
N GLU A 358 -6.74 5.07 26.67
CA GLU A 358 -7.53 5.14 27.90
C GLU A 358 -6.64 5.64 29.04
N SER A 359 -7.10 6.65 29.76
CA SER A 359 -6.44 7.20 30.93
C SER A 359 -7.13 6.76 32.21
N PHE A 360 -6.34 6.55 33.25
CA PHE A 360 -6.77 6.28 34.60
C PHE A 360 -6.17 7.32 35.54
N ASP A 361 -7.04 8.13 36.14
CA ASP A 361 -6.67 9.17 37.09
C ASP A 361 -6.50 8.54 38.49
N HIS A 362 -5.32 8.73 39.08
CA HIS A 362 -4.99 8.16 40.38
C HIS A 362 -5.71 8.82 41.56
N VAL A 363 -6.21 10.05 41.40
CA VAL A 363 -6.88 10.83 42.44
C VAL A 363 -8.37 10.53 42.46
N THR A 364 -9.03 10.61 41.31
CA THR A 364 -10.49 10.39 41.19
C THR A 364 -10.85 8.91 41.06
N ALA A 365 -9.88 8.05 40.69
CA ALA A 365 -10.07 6.65 40.33
C ALA A 365 -11.05 6.45 39.15
N GLU A 366 -11.23 7.48 38.33
CA GLU A 366 -12.06 7.45 37.13
C GLU A 366 -11.23 7.11 35.88
N ARG A 367 -11.93 6.63 34.84
CA ARG A 367 -11.35 6.34 33.53
C ARG A 367 -11.89 7.30 32.51
N TYR A 368 -11.00 7.83 31.67
CA TYR A 368 -11.37 8.72 30.59
C TYR A 368 -10.76 8.25 29.27
N GLU A 369 -11.55 8.38 28.21
CA GLU A 369 -11.12 8.06 26.85
C GLU A 369 -10.57 9.31 26.16
N TYR A 370 -9.44 9.16 25.48
CA TYR A 370 -8.85 10.19 24.64
C TYR A 370 -9.28 9.99 23.19
N VAL A 371 -9.80 11.05 22.55
CA VAL A 371 -10.28 10.99 21.16
C VAL A 371 -9.16 11.42 20.18
N PRO A 372 -8.95 10.74 19.04
CA PRO A 372 -7.96 11.18 18.06
C PRO A 372 -8.28 12.57 17.50
N PHE A 373 -7.28 13.45 17.42
CA PHE A 373 -7.43 14.80 16.88
C PHE A 373 -7.90 14.76 15.41
N ALA A 374 -7.48 13.78 14.61
CA ALA A 374 -7.93 13.67 13.22
C ALA A 374 -9.47 13.49 13.08
N THR A 375 -10.15 13.00 14.13
CA THR A 375 -11.61 12.78 14.16
C THR A 375 -12.40 14.06 14.44
N PHE A 376 -11.76 15.23 14.52
CA PHE A 376 -12.41 16.54 14.69
C PHE A 376 -13.40 16.94 13.56
N ARG A 377 -13.72 16.03 12.63
CA ARG A 377 -14.80 16.19 11.64
C ARG A 377 -15.94 15.21 11.91
N HIS A 378 -17.16 15.77 11.94
CA HIS A 378 -18.48 15.11 11.76
C HIS A 378 -19.47 15.00 12.94
N ARG A 379 -19.36 15.86 13.97
CA ARG A 379 -20.56 16.30 14.73
C ARG A 379 -20.59 17.81 15.00
N GLY A 380 -20.56 18.63 13.94
CA GLY A 380 -21.32 19.90 13.96
C GLY A 380 -20.64 21.23 13.60
N GLY A 381 -20.00 21.37 12.43
CA GLY A 381 -19.76 22.68 11.77
C GLY A 381 -19.07 23.77 12.61
N MET A 382 -19.04 25.01 12.10
CA MET A 382 -18.59 26.20 12.83
C MET A 382 -19.53 26.60 14.00
N LEU A 383 -20.39 25.69 14.49
CA LEU A 383 -21.55 25.98 15.34
C LEU A 383 -21.66 25.08 16.60
N ARG A 384 -20.65 24.29 16.95
CA ARG A 384 -20.50 23.74 18.31
C ARG A 384 -19.22 24.27 18.94
N HIS A 385 -19.33 24.85 20.13
CA HIS A 385 -18.25 25.50 20.88
C HIS A 385 -17.51 24.55 21.84
N GLU A 386 -17.79 23.25 21.82
CA GLU A 386 -17.22 22.30 22.78
C GLU A 386 -16.39 21.27 22.01
N ALA A 387 -15.06 21.47 21.99
CA ALA A 387 -14.16 20.38 21.67
C ALA A 387 -14.26 19.32 22.79
N PRO A 388 -13.95 18.04 22.51
CA PRO A 388 -13.83 17.02 23.56
C PRO A 388 -12.86 17.51 24.65
N GLU A 389 -13.17 17.18 25.89
CA GLU A 389 -12.32 17.53 27.03
C GLU A 389 -10.90 16.97 26.92
N ARG A 390 -10.71 15.85 26.21
CA ARG A 390 -9.45 15.13 26.03
C ARG A 390 -9.28 14.65 24.59
N TYR A 391 -8.15 14.96 23.96
CA TYR A 391 -7.77 14.48 22.63
C TYR A 391 -6.29 14.10 22.56
N PHE A 392 -5.93 13.30 21.56
CA PHE A 392 -4.54 12.93 21.32
C PHE A 392 -4.12 13.11 19.86
N HIS A 393 -2.84 13.37 19.66
CA HIS A 393 -2.20 13.42 18.36
C HIS A 393 -0.98 12.50 18.36
N THR A 394 -0.71 11.84 17.24
CA THR A 394 0.46 10.97 17.07
C THR A 394 1.44 11.58 16.09
N ARG A 395 2.73 11.60 16.43
CA ARG A 395 3.82 11.95 15.52
C ARG A 395 4.76 10.77 15.35
N VAL A 396 5.24 10.57 14.13
CA VAL A 396 6.23 9.52 13.82
C VAL A 396 7.52 10.21 13.42
N ARG A 397 8.66 9.78 13.97
CA ARG A 397 9.98 10.31 13.62
C ARG A 397 10.98 9.17 13.42
N PRO A 398 11.98 9.33 12.53
CA PRO A 398 13.08 8.37 12.44
C PRO A 398 13.84 8.30 13.77
N GLY A 399 13.97 7.10 14.34
CA GLY A 399 14.76 6.85 15.53
C GLY A 399 16.25 6.69 15.21
N VAL A 400 17.10 6.71 16.24
CA VAL A 400 18.57 6.58 16.11
C VAL A 400 18.99 5.23 15.53
N THR A 401 18.17 4.19 15.71
CA THR A 401 18.40 2.84 15.18
C THR A 401 17.91 2.66 13.74
N GLY A 402 17.29 3.68 13.14
CA GLY A 402 16.69 3.64 11.81
C GLY A 402 15.24 3.14 11.78
N LEU A 403 14.70 2.65 12.90
CA LEU A 403 13.28 2.31 13.04
C LEU A 403 12.46 3.59 13.28
N HIS A 404 11.18 3.60 12.90
CA HIS A 404 10.31 4.74 13.19
C HIS A 404 9.79 4.68 14.63
N GLU A 405 9.97 5.78 15.36
CA GLU A 405 9.47 5.94 16.72
C GLU A 405 8.15 6.72 16.68
N THR A 406 7.13 6.18 17.34
CA THR A 406 5.84 6.85 17.50
C THR A 406 5.78 7.54 18.84
N TRP A 407 5.34 8.80 18.80
CA TRP A 407 5.17 9.68 19.95
C TRP A 407 3.72 10.12 20.03
N VAL A 408 3.18 10.17 21.23
CA VAL A 408 1.83 10.66 21.52
C VAL A 408 1.93 12.00 22.22
N ILE A 409 1.11 12.93 21.75
CA ILE A 409 0.90 14.25 22.33
C ILE A 409 -0.55 14.26 22.82
N LEU A 410 -0.73 14.49 24.11
CA LEU A 410 -2.04 14.60 24.73
C LEU A 410 -2.43 16.09 24.83
N GLY A 411 -3.73 16.37 24.81
CA GLY A 411 -4.28 17.70 24.98
C GLY A 411 -5.78 17.67 25.23
N GLY A 412 -6.43 18.84 25.29
CA GLY A 412 -7.87 18.94 25.50
C GLY A 412 -8.28 20.13 26.35
N HIS A 413 -9.56 20.52 26.34
CA HIS A 413 -10.05 21.64 27.14
C HIS A 413 -10.00 21.37 28.65
N ALA A 414 -9.95 20.10 29.08
CA ALA A 414 -9.69 19.76 30.48
C ALA A 414 -8.35 20.37 30.94
N TRP A 415 -7.35 20.43 30.05
CA TRP A 415 -6.03 20.95 30.38
C TRP A 415 -6.00 22.47 30.47
N GLU A 416 -6.94 23.17 29.83
CA GLU A 416 -7.05 24.62 29.87
C GLU A 416 -7.89 25.11 31.06
N THR A 417 -8.72 24.24 31.63
CA THR A 417 -9.69 24.59 32.68
C THR A 417 -9.32 24.08 34.08
N MET A 418 -8.47 23.06 34.19
CA MET A 418 -7.98 22.54 35.47
C MET A 418 -6.85 23.41 36.02
N GLU A 419 -6.94 23.76 37.31
CA GLU A 419 -5.86 24.50 38.01
C GLU A 419 -4.61 23.64 38.21
N ASP A 420 -4.80 22.34 38.47
CA ASP A 420 -3.74 21.33 38.59
C ASP A 420 -4.09 20.13 37.68
N LEU A 421 -3.15 19.72 36.84
CA LEU A 421 -3.29 18.53 36.00
C LEU A 421 -3.01 17.27 36.84
N PRO A 422 -3.89 16.26 36.86
CA PRO A 422 -3.65 15.03 37.63
C PRO A 422 -2.53 14.21 36.99
N GLU A 423 -1.71 13.55 37.83
CA GLU A 423 -0.87 12.44 37.37
C GLU A 423 -1.79 11.29 36.96
N GLU A 424 -1.70 10.88 35.70
CA GLU A 424 -2.54 9.82 35.14
C GLU A 424 -1.69 8.74 34.49
N SER A 425 -2.17 7.49 34.59
CA SER A 425 -1.59 6.37 33.85
C SER A 425 -2.41 6.11 32.60
N VAL A 426 -1.73 6.04 31.46
CA VAL A 426 -2.33 5.89 30.15
C VAL A 426 -2.03 4.51 29.59
N SER A 427 -3.08 3.79 29.24
CA SER A 427 -3.04 2.52 28.53
C SER A 427 -3.33 2.76 27.05
N LEU A 428 -2.49 2.22 26.16
CA LEU A 428 -2.62 2.41 24.72
C LEU A 428 -2.82 1.08 24.02
N ARG A 429 -3.84 1.01 23.17
CA ARG A 429 -3.98 -0.06 22.18
C ARG A 429 -3.36 0.40 20.89
N VAL A 430 -2.47 -0.42 20.33
CA VAL A 430 -1.71 -0.08 19.14
C VAL A 430 -1.78 -1.21 18.11
N THR A 431 -1.66 -0.85 16.85
CA THR A 431 -1.36 -1.80 15.77
C THR A 431 0.14 -1.77 15.55
N GLY A 432 0.77 -2.95 15.59
CA GLY A 432 2.20 -3.14 15.37
C GLY A 432 2.50 -3.78 14.01
N THR A 433 3.75 -3.62 13.59
CA THR A 433 4.35 -4.28 12.43
C THR A 433 5.75 -4.75 12.80
N ASN A 434 6.27 -5.78 12.14
CA ASN A 434 7.60 -6.31 12.42
C ASN A 434 8.76 -5.54 11.76
N GLY A 435 8.47 -4.35 11.21
CA GLY A 435 9.47 -3.38 10.75
C GLY A 435 10.53 -3.97 9.82
N MET A 436 11.76 -3.48 9.95
CA MET A 436 12.93 -3.95 9.19
C MET A 436 13.60 -5.21 9.78
N LEU A 437 12.82 -6.24 10.14
CA LEU A 437 13.39 -7.56 10.38
C LEU A 437 14.35 -7.94 9.23
N PRO A 438 15.48 -8.62 9.49
CA PRO A 438 16.52 -8.81 8.50
C PRO A 438 15.98 -9.32 7.16
N ARG A 439 16.22 -8.55 6.10
CA ARG A 439 15.73 -8.79 4.72
C ARG A 439 15.89 -10.23 4.22
N LYS A 440 16.94 -10.94 4.67
CA LYS A 440 17.15 -12.36 4.35
C LYS A 440 16.14 -13.28 5.03
N GLY A 441 15.88 -13.05 6.32
CA GLY A 441 14.90 -13.81 7.09
C GLY A 441 13.48 -13.62 6.59
N LEU A 442 13.10 -12.39 6.21
CA LEU A 442 11.76 -12.08 5.71
C LEU A 442 11.47 -12.66 4.31
N ARG A 443 12.47 -12.72 3.42
CA ARG A 443 12.32 -13.30 2.08
C ARG A 443 12.23 -14.82 2.08
N GLU A 444 12.91 -15.47 3.03
CA GLU A 444 12.85 -16.92 3.24
C GLU A 444 11.67 -17.32 4.15
N ALA A 445 10.98 -16.35 4.75
CA ALA A 445 9.82 -16.60 5.59
C ALA A 445 8.65 -17.14 4.76
N SER A 446 8.41 -18.45 4.86
CA SER A 446 7.14 -19.03 4.46
C SER A 446 6.07 -18.63 5.47
N ILE A 447 4.91 -18.20 4.97
CA ILE A 447 3.69 -18.08 5.75
C ILE A 447 2.93 -19.39 5.59
N ASP A 448 2.94 -20.22 6.62
CA ASP A 448 2.48 -21.61 6.55
C ASP A 448 1.60 -22.05 7.73
N GLU A 449 1.50 -21.24 8.78
CA GLU A 449 0.72 -21.57 9.99
C GLU A 449 -0.49 -20.63 10.15
N LEU A 450 -1.65 -21.21 10.48
CA LEU A 450 -2.80 -20.45 10.98
C LEU A 450 -2.57 -20.07 12.43
N ALA A 451 -2.58 -18.78 12.76
CA ALA A 451 -2.40 -18.33 14.14
C ALA A 451 -3.64 -18.57 15.01
N ALA A 452 -4.81 -18.66 14.37
CA ALA A 452 -6.09 -18.96 15.01
C ALA A 452 -6.84 -20.02 14.20
N SER A 453 -7.61 -20.86 14.90
CA SER A 453 -8.45 -21.88 14.27
C SER A 453 -9.56 -21.22 13.44
N THR A 454 -9.51 -21.40 12.12
CA THR A 454 -10.55 -20.93 11.20
C THR A 454 -11.36 -22.11 10.69
N PRO A 455 -12.71 -22.08 10.77
CA PRO A 455 -13.56 -23.18 10.31
C PRO A 455 -13.27 -23.57 8.86
N ASN A 456 -13.22 -24.88 8.58
CA ASN A 456 -13.03 -25.46 7.25
C ASN A 456 -11.75 -25.04 6.50
N VAL A 457 -10.76 -24.47 7.19
CA VAL A 457 -9.41 -24.23 6.66
C VAL A 457 -8.43 -25.18 7.34
N ALA A 458 -7.74 -26.01 6.54
CA ALA A 458 -6.77 -26.99 7.01
C ALA A 458 -5.40 -26.35 7.32
N GLY A 459 -5.05 -25.30 6.58
CA GLY A 459 -3.76 -24.65 6.68
C GLY A 459 -3.62 -23.52 5.66
N VAL A 460 -2.42 -22.94 5.61
CA VAL A 460 -2.10 -21.80 4.74
C VAL A 460 -0.85 -22.13 3.94
N ARG A 461 -0.79 -21.61 2.72
CA ARG A 461 0.41 -21.70 1.88
C ARG A 461 0.77 -20.33 1.35
N ASN A 462 2.02 -19.92 1.57
CA ASN A 462 2.58 -18.73 0.94
C ASN A 462 2.76 -18.94 -0.57
N LEU A 463 2.32 -17.98 -1.38
CA LEU A 463 2.49 -17.95 -2.83
C LEU A 463 3.51 -16.91 -3.28
N VAL A 464 3.61 -15.79 -2.57
CA VAL A 464 4.46 -14.64 -2.93
C VAL A 464 5.39 -14.33 -1.77
N ALA A 465 6.70 -14.25 -2.05
CA ALA A 465 7.67 -13.89 -1.03
C ALA A 465 7.29 -12.56 -0.36
N PRO A 466 7.29 -12.47 0.98
CA PRO A 466 6.89 -11.25 1.66
C PRO A 466 7.71 -10.03 1.22
N THR A 467 7.03 -8.91 0.98
CA THR A 467 7.68 -7.66 0.59
C THR A 467 8.43 -7.04 1.76
N LEU A 468 9.39 -6.17 1.46
CA LEU A 468 10.00 -5.32 2.48
C LEU A 468 9.05 -4.18 2.83
N PRO A 469 9.05 -3.71 4.09
CA PRO A 469 8.31 -2.50 4.42
C PRO A 469 8.88 -1.31 3.64
N LEU A 470 8.00 -0.40 3.24
CA LEU A 470 8.37 0.83 2.53
C LEU A 470 8.09 2.00 3.43
N TYR A 471 9.08 2.86 3.66
CA TYR A 471 8.91 4.06 4.45
C TYR A 471 8.63 5.26 3.53
N PRO A 472 7.80 6.21 3.97
CA PRO A 472 7.50 7.39 3.17
C PRO A 472 8.79 8.21 2.92
N PRO A 473 8.98 8.76 1.71
CA PRO A 473 10.13 9.62 1.43
C PRO A 473 10.10 10.90 2.27
N THR A 474 11.21 11.26 2.89
CA THR A 474 11.35 12.48 3.70
C THR A 474 12.11 13.63 3.00
N GLY A 475 12.81 13.35 1.89
CA GLY A 475 13.62 14.36 1.17
C GLY A 475 12.87 15.18 0.11
N ASP A 476 13.57 16.17 -0.47
CA ASP A 476 13.16 16.92 -1.69
C ASP A 476 11.76 17.57 -1.64
N ARG A 477 11.38 18.14 -0.48
CA ARG A 477 10.07 18.79 -0.30
C ARG A 477 8.91 17.88 -0.73
N PHE A 478 9.04 16.58 -0.51
CA PHE A 478 8.06 15.56 -0.92
C PHE A 478 6.64 15.92 -0.46
N GLN A 479 6.49 16.34 0.81
CA GLN A 479 5.21 16.74 1.39
C GLN A 479 4.55 17.89 0.62
N TRP A 480 5.32 18.89 0.19
CA TRP A 480 4.82 20.01 -0.63
C TRP A 480 4.38 19.58 -2.03
N ARG A 481 5.12 18.65 -2.65
CA ARG A 481 4.74 18.09 -3.95
C ARG A 481 3.43 17.31 -3.85
N VAL A 482 3.23 16.59 -2.74
CA VAL A 482 1.97 15.88 -2.45
C VAL A 482 0.83 16.86 -2.23
N LEU A 483 1.01 17.88 -1.38
CA LEU A 483 -0.01 18.92 -1.18
C LEU A 483 -0.37 19.64 -2.49
N SER A 484 0.61 19.95 -3.33
CA SER A 484 0.39 20.56 -4.64
C SER A 484 -0.38 19.64 -5.58
N HIS A 485 -0.11 18.33 -5.52
CA HIS A 485 -0.84 17.32 -6.32
C HIS A 485 -2.29 17.13 -5.86
N LEU A 486 -2.59 17.34 -4.58
CA LEU A 486 -3.94 17.27 -4.03
C LEU A 486 -4.81 18.49 -4.40
N ALA A 487 -4.21 19.59 -4.85
CA ALA A 487 -4.97 20.74 -5.34
C ALA A 487 -5.75 20.34 -6.61
N PRO A 488 -7.08 20.48 -6.64
CA PRO A 488 -7.88 20.03 -7.77
C PRO A 488 -7.63 20.91 -8.99
N ASN A 489 -6.72 20.45 -9.86
CA ASN A 489 -6.54 20.94 -11.21
C ASN A 489 -6.48 19.74 -12.15
N PHE A 490 -7.65 19.26 -12.57
CA PHE A 490 -7.78 18.14 -13.50
C PHE A 490 -7.00 18.37 -14.81
N LEU A 491 -7.03 19.61 -15.31
CA LEU A 491 -6.40 20.01 -16.57
C LEU A 491 -4.87 19.99 -16.51
N SER A 492 -4.23 20.23 -15.35
CA SER A 492 -2.77 20.20 -15.28
C SER A 492 -2.18 18.79 -15.42
N MET A 493 -2.98 17.75 -15.17
CA MET A 493 -2.56 16.35 -15.31
C MET A 493 -2.49 15.88 -16.78
N MET A 494 -2.92 16.73 -17.73
CA MET A 494 -2.97 16.42 -19.17
C MET A 494 -1.67 16.76 -19.90
N ASP A 495 -0.56 16.62 -19.17
CA ASP A 495 0.80 16.71 -19.69
C ASP A 495 1.58 15.48 -19.22
N ALA A 496 2.44 14.95 -20.09
CA ALA A 496 3.17 13.72 -19.80
C ALA A 496 4.18 13.91 -18.66
N GLU A 497 4.83 15.07 -18.55
CA GLU A 497 5.77 15.35 -17.47
C GLU A 497 5.05 15.45 -16.13
N VAL A 498 3.90 16.13 -16.11
CA VAL A 498 3.07 16.27 -14.90
C VAL A 498 2.53 14.92 -14.45
N LEU A 499 1.99 14.10 -15.37
CA LEU A 499 1.50 12.77 -15.04
C LEU A 499 2.62 11.87 -14.49
N ARG A 500 3.82 11.90 -15.11
CA ARG A 500 5.00 11.19 -14.59
C ARG A 500 5.37 11.67 -13.19
N GLY A 501 5.42 12.98 -12.99
CA GLY A 501 5.76 13.60 -11.71
C GLY A 501 4.75 13.27 -10.61
N ALA A 502 3.47 13.22 -10.95
CA ALA A 502 2.39 12.83 -10.04
C ALA A 502 2.48 11.35 -9.67
N LEU A 503 2.57 10.44 -10.65
CA LEU A 503 2.68 8.99 -10.40
C LEU A 503 3.97 8.63 -9.64
N ALA A 504 5.07 9.35 -9.87
CA ALA A 504 6.32 9.17 -9.13
C ALA A 504 6.19 9.43 -7.63
N LEU A 505 5.20 10.20 -7.17
CA LEU A 505 4.95 10.41 -5.73
C LEU A 505 4.46 9.12 -5.03
N TYR A 506 3.99 8.14 -5.79
CA TYR A 506 3.42 6.88 -5.30
C TYR A 506 4.42 5.73 -5.39
N ASP A 507 5.57 5.92 -6.04
CA ASP A 507 6.62 4.90 -6.14
C ASP A 507 7.65 5.06 -5.03
N TRP A 508 7.45 4.34 -3.92
CA TRP A 508 8.39 4.35 -2.78
C TRP A 508 9.42 3.22 -2.85
N THR A 509 9.37 2.39 -3.90
CA THR A 509 10.18 1.16 -4.00
C THR A 509 11.58 1.39 -4.54
N ASN A 510 11.83 2.54 -5.19
CA ASN A 510 13.03 2.82 -5.99
C ASN A 510 13.33 1.75 -7.05
N ASP A 511 12.32 0.99 -7.48
CA ASP A 511 12.46 -0.08 -8.48
C ASP A 511 12.79 0.51 -9.85
N GLU A 512 13.77 -0.09 -10.52
CA GLU A 512 14.15 0.29 -11.88
C GLU A 512 13.02 0.01 -12.88
N LEU A 513 12.22 -1.04 -12.66
CA LEU A 513 11.08 -1.33 -13.53
C LEU A 513 9.98 -0.28 -13.39
N ASN A 514 9.68 0.21 -12.18
CA ASN A 514 8.73 1.30 -11.97
C ASN A 514 9.22 2.59 -12.66
N ARG A 515 10.49 2.96 -12.48
CA ARG A 515 11.10 4.13 -13.15
C ARG A 515 11.04 4.02 -14.68
N ARG A 516 11.34 2.84 -15.23
CA ARG A 516 11.26 2.58 -16.66
C ARG A 516 9.82 2.73 -17.17
N ARG A 517 8.82 2.16 -16.48
CA ARG A 517 7.40 2.30 -16.84
C ARG A 517 6.93 3.75 -16.83
N LEU A 518 7.32 4.51 -15.80
CA LEU A 518 7.03 5.95 -15.72
C LEU A 518 7.68 6.71 -16.88
N ALA A 519 8.95 6.45 -17.18
CA ALA A 519 9.64 7.04 -18.33
C ALA A 519 9.00 6.64 -19.68
N GLY A 520 8.32 5.49 -19.72
CA GLY A 520 7.56 5.01 -20.87
C GLY A 520 6.29 5.81 -21.18
N ILE A 521 5.87 6.75 -20.33
CA ILE A 521 4.78 7.68 -20.64
C ILE A 521 5.33 8.78 -21.55
N LEU A 522 5.00 8.71 -22.84
CA LEU A 522 5.58 9.59 -23.86
C LEU A 522 4.77 10.86 -24.08
N HIS A 523 3.45 10.71 -24.22
CA HIS A 523 2.54 11.81 -24.51
C HIS A 523 1.20 11.59 -23.82
N VAL A 524 0.56 12.69 -23.42
CA VAL A 524 -0.80 12.71 -22.87
C VAL A 524 -1.53 13.83 -23.58
N SER A 525 -2.73 13.55 -24.07
CA SER A 525 -3.59 14.55 -24.68
C SER A 525 -5.01 14.40 -24.17
N GLU A 526 -5.78 15.48 -24.24
CA GLU A 526 -7.19 15.51 -23.90
C GLU A 526 -8.03 16.00 -25.08
N GLU A 527 -9.22 15.42 -25.22
CA GLU A 527 -10.23 15.87 -26.16
C GLU A 527 -11.59 15.95 -25.43
N LEU A 528 -12.25 17.11 -25.52
CA LEU A 528 -13.59 17.29 -24.97
C LEU A 528 -14.61 16.51 -25.80
N LEU A 529 -15.43 15.72 -25.12
CA LEU A 529 -16.52 14.95 -25.71
C LEU A 529 -17.87 15.50 -25.25
N GLU A 530 -18.83 15.49 -26.17
CA GLU A 530 -20.24 15.75 -25.87
C GLU A 530 -21.07 14.59 -26.41
N GLU A 531 -21.82 13.93 -25.52
CA GLU A 531 -22.70 12.81 -25.88
C GLU A 531 -24.13 13.13 -25.49
N VAL A 532 -25.08 12.85 -26.39
CA VAL A 532 -26.51 12.95 -26.08
C VAL A 532 -26.99 11.63 -25.52
N SER A 533 -27.36 11.60 -24.23
CA SER A 533 -27.91 10.44 -23.56
C SER A 533 -29.19 10.81 -22.82
N GLY A 534 -30.28 10.04 -23.02
CA GLY A 534 -31.55 10.26 -22.32
C GLY A 534 -32.21 11.63 -22.55
N GLY A 535 -31.85 12.36 -23.62
CA GLY A 535 -32.36 13.70 -23.90
C GLY A 535 -31.56 14.86 -23.28
N SER A 536 -30.46 14.57 -22.59
CA SER A 536 -29.51 15.57 -22.08
C SER A 536 -28.14 15.45 -22.75
N VAL A 537 -27.42 16.57 -22.86
CA VAL A 537 -26.01 16.60 -23.28
C VAL A 537 -25.14 16.30 -22.06
N GLU A 538 -24.44 15.17 -22.09
CA GLU A 538 -23.42 14.82 -21.12
C GLU A 538 -22.05 15.26 -21.65
N ARG A 539 -21.27 15.96 -20.83
CA ARG A 539 -19.90 16.33 -21.16
C ARG A 539 -18.92 15.30 -20.64
N GLY A 540 -17.87 15.06 -21.39
CA GLY A 540 -16.79 14.18 -20.99
C GLY A 540 -15.45 14.61 -21.55
N VAL A 541 -14.41 13.90 -21.11
CA VAL A 541 -13.04 14.08 -21.61
C VAL A 541 -12.52 12.71 -22.04
N LEU A 542 -12.02 12.63 -23.26
CA LEU A 542 -11.17 11.55 -23.72
C LEU A 542 -9.74 11.89 -23.36
N ILE A 543 -9.13 11.06 -22.53
CA ILE A 543 -7.72 11.12 -22.18
C ILE A 543 -7.01 10.09 -23.04
N GLU A 544 -6.13 10.53 -23.93
CA GLU A 544 -5.30 9.64 -24.73
C GLU A 544 -3.88 9.64 -24.17
N VAL A 545 -3.39 8.47 -23.76
CA VAL A 545 -2.06 8.28 -23.21
C VAL A 545 -1.23 7.43 -24.18
N THR A 546 -0.14 8.00 -24.67
CA THR A 546 0.81 7.30 -25.54
C THR A 546 1.93 6.70 -24.71
N LEU A 547 2.08 5.37 -24.78
CA LEU A 547 3.06 4.60 -24.02
C LEU A 547 4.09 3.93 -24.94
N ASP A 548 5.36 3.91 -24.53
CA ASP A 548 6.37 3.01 -25.12
C ASP A 548 6.18 1.60 -24.56
N SER A 549 5.69 0.68 -25.40
CA SER A 549 5.47 -0.71 -25.00
C SER A 549 6.75 -1.44 -24.55
N HIS A 550 7.94 -1.00 -25.01
CA HIS A 550 9.20 -1.58 -24.56
C HIS A 550 9.58 -1.20 -23.12
N ALA A 551 8.93 -0.19 -22.55
CA ALA A 551 9.12 0.19 -21.15
C ALA A 551 8.39 -0.75 -20.17
N PHE A 552 7.50 -1.60 -20.67
CA PHE A 552 6.64 -2.49 -19.89
C PHE A 552 7.00 -3.96 -20.12
N ALA A 553 6.60 -4.84 -19.21
CA ALA A 553 6.77 -6.29 -19.34
C ALA A 553 5.69 -6.92 -20.25
N GLY A 554 5.63 -6.48 -21.51
CA GLY A 554 4.68 -6.97 -22.52
C GLY A 554 3.33 -6.25 -22.52
N GLU A 555 2.44 -6.63 -23.46
CA GLU A 555 1.12 -6.00 -23.66
C GLU A 555 0.23 -6.13 -22.42
N GLY A 556 0.34 -7.23 -21.66
CA GLY A 556 -0.45 -7.41 -20.44
C GLY A 556 -0.12 -6.41 -19.33
N ASP A 557 1.16 -6.04 -19.18
CA ASP A 557 1.60 -5.02 -18.23
C ASP A 557 1.04 -3.63 -18.62
N VAL A 558 1.12 -3.28 -19.91
CA VAL A 558 0.52 -2.05 -20.47
C VAL A 558 -0.98 -2.00 -20.19
N MET A 559 -1.69 -3.10 -20.41
CA MET A 559 -3.14 -3.17 -20.22
C MET A 559 -3.55 -3.10 -18.76
N LEU A 560 -2.77 -3.70 -17.86
CA LEU A 560 -2.99 -3.58 -16.42
C LEU A 560 -2.75 -2.13 -15.94
N PHE A 561 -1.67 -1.50 -16.41
CA PHE A 561 -1.40 -0.09 -16.15
C PHE A 561 -2.51 0.82 -16.70
N GLY A 562 -3.08 0.49 -17.86
CA GLY A 562 -4.23 1.19 -18.40
C GLY A 562 -5.51 1.04 -17.58
N GLU A 563 -5.76 -0.14 -17.03
CA GLU A 563 -6.89 -0.34 -16.09
C GLU A 563 -6.69 0.52 -14.83
N LEU A 564 -5.46 0.59 -14.29
CA LEU A 564 -5.14 1.49 -13.17
C LEU A 564 -5.46 2.95 -13.51
N LEU A 565 -4.95 3.46 -14.64
CA LEU A 565 -5.19 4.83 -15.08
C LEU A 565 -6.68 5.10 -15.31
N HIS A 566 -7.40 4.16 -15.92
CA HIS A 566 -8.83 4.27 -16.17
C HIS A 566 -9.62 4.46 -14.87
N ARG A 567 -9.31 3.64 -13.85
CA ARG A 567 -9.94 3.74 -12.52
C ARG A 567 -9.54 5.03 -11.82
N PHE A 568 -8.27 5.41 -11.90
CA PHE A 568 -7.75 6.63 -11.30
C PHE A 568 -8.42 7.88 -11.88
N PHE A 569 -8.47 8.05 -13.20
CA PHE A 569 -9.13 9.18 -13.84
C PHE A 569 -10.65 9.18 -13.60
N GLY A 570 -11.28 8.01 -13.51
CA GLY A 570 -12.69 7.90 -13.14
C GLY A 570 -13.01 8.40 -11.73
N LEU A 571 -12.08 8.21 -10.79
CA LEU A 571 -12.22 8.72 -9.42
C LEU A 571 -11.88 10.21 -9.32
N TYR A 572 -10.95 10.69 -10.16
CA TYR A 572 -10.50 12.09 -10.17
C TYR A 572 -11.43 13.02 -10.96
N ALA A 573 -12.33 12.47 -11.78
CA ALA A 573 -13.30 13.22 -12.56
C ALA A 573 -14.32 13.96 -11.66
N GLU A 574 -14.74 15.14 -12.10
CA GLU A 574 -15.85 15.87 -11.49
C GLU A 574 -17.20 15.17 -11.73
N ILE A 575 -18.19 15.40 -10.86
CA ILE A 575 -19.52 14.79 -10.94
C ILE A 575 -20.19 15.01 -12.31
N ASN A 576 -19.98 16.19 -12.91
CA ASN A 576 -20.64 16.59 -14.14
C ASN A 576 -19.90 16.15 -15.41
N LEU A 577 -18.84 15.35 -15.27
CA LEU A 577 -17.94 14.99 -16.35
C LEU A 577 -17.71 13.47 -16.35
N PHE A 578 -17.92 12.84 -17.51
CA PHE A 578 -17.48 11.45 -17.70
C PHE A 578 -16.07 11.39 -18.28
N THR A 579 -15.30 10.37 -17.96
CA THR A 579 -13.98 10.15 -18.53
C THR A 579 -13.98 8.94 -19.44
N LYS A 580 -13.20 9.01 -20.52
CA LYS A 580 -12.79 7.89 -21.35
C LYS A 580 -11.28 7.85 -21.41
N LEU A 581 -10.70 6.66 -21.36
CA LEU A 581 -9.26 6.47 -21.53
C LEU A 581 -9.02 5.75 -22.85
N ALA A 582 -8.06 6.25 -23.63
CA ALA A 582 -7.46 5.52 -24.74
C ALA A 582 -5.96 5.39 -24.48
N ILE A 583 -5.40 4.20 -24.71
CA ILE A 583 -3.96 3.99 -24.70
C ILE A 583 -3.48 3.69 -26.11
N VAL A 584 -2.49 4.46 -26.56
CA VAL A 584 -1.77 4.23 -27.81
C VAL A 584 -0.41 3.64 -27.49
N SER A 585 -0.18 2.39 -27.89
CA SER A 585 1.09 1.70 -27.65
C SER A 585 2.04 1.90 -28.83
N LEU A 586 3.22 2.47 -28.60
CA LEU A 586 4.31 2.54 -29.57
C LEU A 586 5.30 1.39 -29.37
N PRO A 587 5.89 0.83 -30.44
CA PRO A 587 5.81 1.28 -31.85
C PRO A 587 4.63 0.69 -32.63
N SER A 588 3.82 -0.19 -32.03
CA SER A 588 2.75 -0.91 -32.74
C SER A 588 1.60 0.00 -33.24
N GLN A 589 1.51 1.22 -32.71
CA GLN A 589 0.43 2.18 -32.94
C GLN A 589 -0.96 1.60 -32.66
N THR A 590 -1.02 0.58 -31.79
CA THR A 590 -2.27 -0.04 -31.39
C THR A 590 -2.97 0.87 -30.39
N ARG A 591 -4.18 1.30 -30.74
CA ARG A 591 -5.06 2.06 -29.86
C ARG A 591 -6.02 1.10 -29.16
N THR A 592 -6.11 1.22 -27.84
CA THR A 592 -7.05 0.46 -27.02
C THR A 592 -7.90 1.42 -26.19
N ASP A 593 -9.22 1.29 -26.28
CA ASP A 593 -10.15 2.17 -25.58
C ASP A 593 -10.76 1.46 -24.36
N TRP A 594 -10.96 2.22 -23.28
CA TRP A 594 -11.68 1.80 -22.09
C TRP A 594 -13.13 2.30 -22.14
N PRO A 595 -14.07 1.60 -21.47
CA PRO A 595 -15.45 2.06 -21.38
C PRO A 595 -15.54 3.42 -20.68
N ARG A 596 -16.67 4.11 -20.83
CA ARG A 596 -16.91 5.36 -20.10
C ARG A 596 -16.92 5.11 -18.58
N SER A 597 -16.27 6.00 -17.84
CA SER A 597 -16.33 6.03 -16.37
C SER A 597 -16.96 7.33 -15.90
N LYS A 598 -17.77 7.27 -14.84
CA LYS A 598 -18.33 8.45 -14.17
C LYS A 598 -17.94 8.39 -12.70
N ALA A 599 -17.66 9.56 -12.13
CA ALA A 599 -17.40 9.68 -10.71
C ALA A 599 -18.60 9.12 -9.92
N GLN A 600 -18.37 8.13 -9.06
CA GLN A 600 -19.42 7.50 -8.26
C GLN A 600 -19.73 8.28 -6.96
N ARG A 601 -18.93 9.32 -6.64
CA ARG A 601 -19.09 10.24 -5.50
C ARG A 601 -18.24 11.50 -5.71
N ALA A 602 -18.60 12.61 -5.06
CA ALA A 602 -17.90 13.89 -5.16
C ALA A 602 -16.39 13.76 -4.90
N PRO A 603 -15.53 14.43 -5.70
CA PRO A 603 -14.18 14.72 -5.25
C PRO A 603 -14.28 15.81 -4.17
N LEU A 604 -13.89 15.43 -2.94
CA LEU A 604 -13.85 16.19 -1.68
C LEU A 604 -15.14 16.24 -0.84
#